data_AF-A0A8I1WCV1-F1
#
_entry.id   AF-A0A8I1WCV1-F1
#
_cell.length_a   1.000
_cell.length_b   1.000
_cell.length_c   1.000
_cell.angle_alpha   90.00
_cell.angle_beta   90.00
_cell.angle_gamma   90.00
#
_symmetry.space_group_name_H-M   'P 1'
#
loop_
_entity.id
_entity.type
_entity.pdbx_description
1 polymer ?
#
loop_
_entity_poly.entity_id
_entity_poly.type
_entity_poly.pdbx_seq_one_letter_code
_entity_poly.pdbx_strand_id
1 'polypeptide(L)' 'MTGVYILHYSIFALFSSQIVIASIAIKIAVLLTTFVSSVLLSMLLLSNKATLAIITL' A
#
# COMPACT_ATOMS: atom_id res chain seq x y z
N MET A 1 12.00 -6.89 4.19
CA MET A 1 11.85 -5.77 3.21
C MET A 1 10.84 -6.14 2.14
N THR A 2 10.86 -7.39 1.66
CA THR A 2 9.88 -8.04 0.79
C THR A 2 8.42 -7.81 1.20
N GLY A 3 8.09 -7.93 2.50
CA GLY A 3 6.72 -7.73 2.97
C GLY A 3 6.14 -6.33 2.73
N VAL A 4 6.98 -5.28 2.77
CA VAL A 4 6.54 -3.88 2.54
C VAL A 4 6.16 -3.67 1.07
N TYR A 5 6.94 -4.25 0.14
CA TYR A 5 6.63 -4.18 -1.28
C TYR A 5 5.36 -4.95 -1.64
N ILE A 6 5.16 -6.13 -1.03
CA ILE A 6 3.93 -6.91 -1.19
C ILE A 6 2.74 -6.08 -0.68
N LEU A 7 2.85 -5.46 0.49
CA LEU A 7 1.79 -4.59 1.03
C LEU A 7 1.45 -3.44 0.08
N HIS A 8 2.46 -2.74 -0.45
CA HIS A 8 2.25 -1.64 -1.39
C HIS A 8 1.52 -2.11 -2.65
N TYR A 9 1.93 -3.23 -3.24
CA TYR A 9 1.27 -3.81 -4.40
C TYR A 9 -0.17 -4.25 -4.08
N SER A 10 -0.40 -4.89 -2.93
CA SER A 10 -1.73 -5.29 -2.50
C SER A 10 -2.68 -4.10 -2.35
N ILE A 11 -2.20 -3.00 -1.77
CA ILE A 11 -2.99 -1.76 -1.66
C ILE A 11 -3.28 -1.16 -3.03
N PHE A 12 -2.29 -1.14 -3.93
CA PHE A 12 -2.49 -0.68 -5.30
C PHE A 12 -3.57 -1.51 -6.03
N ALA A 13 -3.49 -2.84 -5.92
CA ALA A 13 -4.48 -3.75 -6.49
C ALA A 13 -5.87 -3.50 -5.91
N LEU A 14 -5.95 -3.28 -4.59
CA LEU A 14 -7.18 -2.96 -3.87
C LEU A 14 -7.72 -1.55 -4.13
N PHE A 15 -6.99 -0.62 -4.73
CA PHE A 15 -7.59 0.64 -5.18
C PHE A 15 -7.93 0.63 -6.66
N SER A 16 -7.08 0.00 -7.47
CA SER A 16 -7.28 -0.11 -8.91
C SER A 16 -8.44 -1.03 -9.29
N SER A 17 -8.82 -2.02 -8.46
CA SER A 17 -9.97 -2.88 -8.75
C SER A 17 -11.34 -2.21 -8.52
N GLN A 18 -11.38 -1.06 -7.84
CA GLN A 18 -12.61 -0.36 -7.43
C GLN A 18 -12.76 0.98 -8.13
N ILE A 19 -11.67 1.54 -8.64
CA ILE A 19 -11.63 2.86 -9.26
C ILE A 19 -11.40 2.69 -10.75
N VAL A 20 -12.39 3.10 -11.56
CA VAL A 20 -12.23 3.15 -13.01
C VAL A 20 -11.24 4.27 -13.37
N ILE A 21 -10.11 3.88 -13.96
CA ILE A 21 -9.03 4.80 -14.32
C ILE A 21 -9.31 5.42 -15.70
N ALA A 22 -10.15 6.46 -15.74
CA ALA A 22 -10.55 7.13 -16.98
C ALA A 22 -9.70 8.37 -17.34
N SER A 23 -8.87 8.87 -16.41
CA SER A 23 -8.08 10.09 -16.63
C SER A 23 -6.72 10.05 -15.93
N ILE A 24 -5.82 10.94 -16.35
CA ILE A 24 -4.50 11.10 -15.71
C ILE A 24 -4.62 11.59 -14.26
N ALA A 25 -5.58 12.46 -13.97
CA ALA A 25 -5.83 12.94 -12.62
C ALA A 25 -6.21 11.79 -11.68
N ILE A 26 -7.06 10.87 -12.12
CA ILE A 26 -7.43 9.68 -11.35
C ILE A 26 -6.23 8.75 -11.17
N LYS A 27 -5.39 8.56 -12.20
CA LYS A 27 -4.13 7.79 -12.06
C LYS A 27 -3.25 8.34 -10.95
N ILE A 28 -3.01 9.65 -10.97
CA ILE A 28 -2.17 10.32 -9.98
C ILE A 28 -2.79 10.20 -8.58
N ALA A 29 -4.11 10.39 -8.47
CA ALA A 29 -4.81 10.24 -7.20
C ALA A 29 -4.66 8.83 -6.63
N VAL A 30 -4.86 7.79 -7.45
CA VAL A 30 -4.71 6.38 -7.04
C VAL A 30 -3.28 6.07 -6.59
N LEU A 31 -2.27 6.57 -7.31
CA LEU A 31 -0.87 6.38 -6.92
C LEU A 31 -0.56 7.07 -5.58
N LEU A 32 -1.03 8.30 -5.40
CA LEU A 32 -0.81 9.04 -4.17
C LEU A 32 -1.51 8.38 -2.97
N THR A 33 -2.77 7.97 -3.13
CA THR A 33 -3.51 7.28 -2.06
C THR A 33 -2.89 5.93 -1.75
N THR A 34 -2.43 5.19 -2.76
CA THR A 34 -1.69 3.93 -2.57
C THR A 34 -0.43 4.16 -1.74
N PHE A 35 0.38 5.16 -2.12
CA PHE A 35 1.61 5.49 -1.42
C PHE A 35 1.34 5.84 0.05
N VAL A 36 0.46 6.81 0.31
CA VAL A 36 0.14 7.25 1.67
C VAL A 36 -0.41 6.10 2.51
N SER A 37 -1.34 5.32 1.97
CA SER A 37 -1.94 4.18 2.69
C SER A 37 -0.89 3.11 3.01
N SER A 38 -0.01 2.81 2.05
CA SER A 38 1.05 1.81 2.24
C SER A 38 2.07 2.23 3.30
N VAL A 39 2.43 3.51 3.36
CA VAL A 39 3.34 4.04 4.38
C VAL A 39 2.68 3.99 5.75
N LEU A 40 1.45 4.47 5.88
CA LEU A 40 0.72 4.47 7.16
C LEU A 40 0.53 3.04 7.69
N LEU A 41 0.10 2.11 6.83
CA LEU A 41 -0.06 0.71 7.21
C LEU A 41 1.28 0.05 7.55
N SER A 42 2.35 0.36 6.82
CA SER A 42 3.69 -0.14 7.17
C SER A 42 4.12 0.36 8.54
N MET A 43 3.94 1.65 8.84
CA MET A 43 4.28 2.22 10.14
C MET A 43 3.46 1.57 11.26
N LEU A 44 2.16 1.34 11.04
CA LEU A 44 1.29 0.63 11.97
C LEU A 44 1.78 -0.80 12.21
N LEU A 45 2.08 -1.55 11.15
CA LEU A 45 2.54 -2.94 11.24
C LEU A 45 3.93 -3.04 11.88
N LEU A 46 4.83 -2.08 11.62
CA LEU A 46 6.15 -2.04 12.25
C LEU A 46 6.07 -1.68 13.75
N SER A 47 5.01 -0.99 14.19
CA SER A 47 4.81 -0.65 15.60
C SER A 47 4.52 -1.87 16.50
N ASN A 48 4.15 -3.00 15.91
CA ASN A 48 3.88 -4.24 16.62
C ASN A 48 4.93 -5.31 16.29
N LYS A 49 5.54 -5.91 17.34
CA LYS A 49 6.64 -6.88 17.22
C LYS A 49 6.27 -8.16 16.48
N ALA A 50 5.01 -8.61 16.56
CA ALA A 50 4.55 -9.81 15.86
C ALA A 50 4.43 -9.57 14.35
N THR A 51 3.85 -8.44 13.96
CA THR A 51 3.75 -8.05 12.56
C THR A 51 5.11 -7.63 11.99
N LEU A 52 5.98 -6.99 12.79
CA LEU A 52 7.36 -6.67 12.41
C LEU A 52 8.06 -7.90 11.81
N ALA A 53 8.05 -9.02 12.53
CA ALA A 53 8.66 -10.27 12.09
C ALA A 53 8.13 -10.76 10.73
N ILE A 54 6.84 -10.57 10.47
CA ILE A 54 6.17 -10.99 9.23
C ILE A 54 6.57 -10.09 8.04
N ILE A 55 6.69 -8.77 8.25
CA ILE A 55 6.96 -7.82 7.13
C ILE A 55 8.47 -7.74 6.82
N THR A 56 9.32 -8.02 7.81
CA THR A 56 10.78 -7.98 7.64
C THR A 56 11.37 -9.28 7.09
N LEU A 57 10.72 -10.43 7.30
CA LEU A 57 11.07 -11.70 6.65
C LEU A 57 11.03 -11.59 5.12
#